data_AF-A0A1U7NQH3-F1
#
_entry.id   AF-A0A1U7NQH3-F1
#
_cell.length_a   1.000
_cell.length_b   1.000
_cell.length_c   1.000
_cell.angle_alpha   90.00
_cell.angle_beta   90.00
_cell.angle_gamma   90.00
#
_symmetry.space_group_name_H-M   'P 1'
#
loop_
_entity.id
_entity.type
_entity.pdbx_description
1 polymer ?
#
loop_
_entity_poly.entity_id
_entity_poly.type
_entity_poly.pdbx_seq_one_letter_code
_entity_poly.pdbx_strand_id
1 'polypeptide(L)'
;MKQDPQKREGIKAIFLYPMNALVNDQKERIQSILENYPSITFASYTGETPEKENEIKERAFKNEIYSREAIRKSAPDLLFTNYSMLEYLLIRPFDYAFLRPERMKNFRFFVLDEAHTYKGSLAIEISYLLKRFQGTIQKEAQFILTSATLGSPEQAKEIAEFASKLTSETFKADDIVFGKRKAMESKKILYSIKPSDYLRASQNLENIETIRSIVSSYLSIQQNWSIDSLLYQWLLRDENVYTLFKTINGINDFEYVLQKMLSKYGFNSEELVSLIHLISLAKDGYSYLYETKFHLFVNVPQRAFMNLGKERQIEFGNRTQIAQEHAFEIGYCKNCHHLFIFGILEHDYLMTNEVVDLYENYDPFRKERLDFFVLDKPVYLEEDAYTEYEVCIYCGKVQEKEEIDPTLCDCQHPKYVSLYKIHQTGDTIYIAFNKPNKVDQ
;
A
#
# COMPACT_ATOMS: atom_id res chain seq x y z
N MET A 1 -30.82 12.99 21.73
CA MET A 1 -30.20 14.03 20.89
C MET A 1 -31.25 14.51 19.90
N LYS A 2 -31.71 15.77 20.01
CA LYS A 2 -32.62 16.35 19.00
C LYS A 2 -31.81 16.56 17.72
N GLN A 3 -32.24 15.96 16.62
CA GLN A 3 -31.68 16.19 15.29
C GLN A 3 -31.83 17.67 14.94
N ASP A 4 -30.76 18.28 14.45
CA ASP A 4 -30.75 19.66 13.97
C ASP A 4 -31.66 19.76 12.72
N PRO A 5 -32.76 20.54 12.75
CA PRO A 5 -33.75 20.62 11.68
C PRO A 5 -33.21 21.22 10.36
N GLN A 6 -31.94 21.65 10.30
CA GLN A 6 -31.27 22.07 9.06
C GLN A 6 -30.24 21.09 8.49
N LYS A 7 -30.04 19.89 9.08
CA LYS A 7 -29.07 18.93 8.54
C LYS A 7 -29.58 18.37 7.21
N ARG A 8 -29.05 18.90 6.11
CA ARG A 8 -29.28 18.40 4.75
C ARG A 8 -28.52 17.08 4.59
N GLU A 9 -29.16 15.98 4.97
CA GLU A 9 -28.64 14.62 4.78
C GLU A 9 -28.42 14.32 3.29
N GLY A 10 -27.43 13.48 3.01
CA GLY A 10 -27.08 13.05 1.65
C GLY A 10 -25.64 13.37 1.25
N ILE A 11 -25.18 12.65 0.22
CA ILE A 11 -23.81 12.77 -0.30
C ILE A 11 -23.68 14.10 -1.04
N LYS A 12 -22.68 14.89 -0.68
CA LYS A 12 -22.32 16.18 -1.30
C LYS A 12 -21.14 16.03 -2.25
N ALA A 13 -20.17 15.20 -1.89
CA ALA A 13 -18.98 14.94 -2.68
C ALA A 13 -18.56 13.46 -2.61
N ILE A 14 -18.09 12.93 -3.74
CA ILE A 14 -17.43 11.62 -3.81
C ILE A 14 -15.97 11.83 -4.19
N PHE A 15 -15.07 11.22 -3.44
CA PHE A 15 -13.63 11.19 -3.71
C PHE A 15 -13.25 9.79 -4.18
N LEU A 16 -12.72 9.69 -5.39
CA LEU A 16 -12.34 8.47 -6.05
C LEU A 16 -10.82 8.35 -6.06
N TYR A 17 -10.32 7.26 -5.49
CA TYR A 17 -8.89 6.94 -5.47
C TYR A 17 -8.62 5.67 -6.26
N PRO A 18 -7.43 5.53 -6.88
CA PRO A 18 -7.06 4.31 -7.57
C PRO A 18 -6.74 3.15 -6.61
N MET A 19 -6.40 3.43 -5.34
CA MET A 19 -5.96 2.44 -4.37
C MET A 19 -6.53 2.69 -2.96
N ASN A 20 -6.79 1.62 -2.20
CA ASN A 20 -7.29 1.73 -0.82
C ASN A 20 -6.31 2.43 0.12
N ALA A 21 -5.00 2.27 -0.09
CA ALA A 21 -3.98 2.93 0.73
C ALA A 21 -4.16 4.46 0.72
N LEU A 22 -4.39 5.04 -0.46
CA LEU A 22 -4.64 6.47 -0.60
C LEU A 22 -5.94 6.90 0.09
N VAL A 23 -6.98 6.06 0.08
CA VAL A 23 -8.22 6.33 0.83
C VAL A 23 -7.94 6.45 2.34
N ASN A 24 -7.11 5.55 2.87
CA ASN A 24 -6.76 5.53 4.29
C ASN A 24 -5.87 6.73 4.68
N ASP A 25 -4.86 7.07 3.87
CA ASP A 25 -4.02 8.25 4.09
C ASP A 25 -4.85 9.56 4.09
N GLN A 26 -5.81 9.67 3.16
CA GLN A 26 -6.65 10.86 3.06
C GLN A 26 -7.68 10.95 4.18
N LYS A 27 -8.15 9.81 4.69
CA LYS A 27 -9.03 9.75 5.84
C LYS A 27 -8.37 10.40 7.07
N GLU A 28 -7.11 10.07 7.37
CA GLU A 28 -6.37 10.68 8.51
C GLU A 28 -6.26 12.19 8.35
N ARG A 29 -5.95 12.67 7.14
CA ARG A 29 -5.86 14.11 6.86
C ARG A 29 -7.21 14.81 7.00
N ILE A 30 -8.28 14.18 6.53
CA ILE A 30 -9.64 14.72 6.60
C ILE A 30 -10.15 14.77 8.03
N GLN A 31 -9.81 13.77 8.85
CA GLN A 31 -10.07 13.78 10.28
C GLN A 31 -9.51 15.03 10.95
N SER A 32 -8.25 15.40 10.67
CA SER A 32 -7.65 16.63 11.19
C SER A 32 -8.33 17.90 10.67
N ILE A 33 -8.71 17.93 9.38
CA ILE A 33 -9.37 19.10 8.78
C ILE A 33 -10.77 19.31 9.37
N LEU A 34 -11.51 18.22 9.61
CA LEU A 34 -12.91 18.25 10.04
C LEU A 34 -13.09 18.20 11.57
N GLU A 35 -12.00 18.17 12.34
CA GLU A 35 -12.04 18.14 13.81
C GLU A 35 -12.91 19.28 14.38
N ASN A 36 -12.79 20.47 13.80
CA ASN A 36 -13.55 21.66 14.19
C ASN A 36 -14.91 21.81 13.48
N TYR A 37 -15.31 20.84 12.65
CA TYR A 37 -16.54 20.86 11.85
C TYR A 37 -17.40 19.59 12.08
N PRO A 38 -17.87 19.33 13.31
CA PRO A 38 -18.55 18.09 13.68
C PRO A 38 -19.88 17.85 12.96
N SER A 39 -20.44 18.88 12.32
CA SER A 39 -21.65 18.78 11.51
C SER A 39 -21.43 18.08 10.16
N ILE A 40 -20.19 18.09 9.63
CA ILE A 40 -19.82 17.51 8.34
C ILE A 40 -19.46 16.05 8.54
N THR A 41 -20.27 15.14 8.01
CA THR A 41 -20.02 13.70 8.13
C THR A 41 -19.20 13.16 6.97
N PHE A 42 -18.36 12.17 7.23
CA PHE A 42 -17.59 11.50 6.18
C PHE A 42 -17.50 10.00 6.42
N ALA A 43 -17.23 9.24 5.35
CA ALA A 43 -17.03 7.80 5.45
C ALA A 43 -16.10 7.30 4.35
N SER A 44 -15.30 6.28 4.66
CA SER A 44 -14.60 5.47 3.67
C SER A 44 -15.45 4.23 3.32
N TYR A 45 -15.75 4.05 2.05
CA TYR A 45 -16.46 2.88 1.51
C TYR A 45 -15.52 2.11 0.59
N THR A 46 -14.79 1.16 1.18
CA THR A 46 -13.80 0.31 0.52
C THR A 46 -14.15 -1.17 0.74
N GLY A 47 -13.33 -2.07 0.19
CA GLY A 47 -13.41 -3.50 0.48
C GLY A 47 -13.24 -3.82 1.98
N GLU A 48 -12.53 -2.96 2.72
CA GLU A 48 -12.18 -3.13 4.14
C GLU A 48 -13.23 -2.54 5.10
N THR A 49 -14.19 -1.76 4.60
CA THR A 49 -15.24 -1.18 5.45
C THR A 49 -16.07 -2.30 6.09
N PRO A 50 -16.11 -2.39 7.44
CA PRO A 50 -16.89 -3.40 8.15
C PRO A 50 -18.36 -3.36 7.75
N GLU A 51 -19.00 -4.53 7.70
CA GLU A 51 -20.41 -4.60 7.31
C GLU A 51 -21.30 -4.07 8.45
N LYS A 52 -20.99 -4.47 9.69
CA LYS A 52 -21.80 -4.19 10.88
C LYS A 52 -21.08 -3.31 11.89
N GLU A 53 -21.84 -2.60 12.71
CA GLU A 53 -21.29 -1.72 13.74
C GLU A 53 -20.51 -2.43 14.86
N ASN A 54 -20.82 -3.71 15.13
CA ASN A 54 -20.16 -4.51 16.17
C ASN A 54 -18.78 -5.05 15.75
N GLU A 55 -18.43 -4.96 14.47
CA GLU A 55 -17.13 -5.33 13.92
C GLU A 55 -16.10 -4.18 14.06
N ILE A 56 -16.55 -2.99 14.46
CA ILE A 56 -15.71 -1.80 14.63
C ILE A 56 -14.96 -1.90 15.97
N LYS A 57 -13.64 -1.97 15.91
CA LYS A 57 -12.78 -2.03 17.11
C LYS A 57 -12.61 -0.67 17.79
N GLU A 58 -12.59 0.41 17.02
CA GLU A 58 -12.30 1.76 17.53
C GLU A 58 -13.09 2.83 16.78
N ARG A 59 -13.58 3.84 17.52
CA ARG A 59 -14.27 5.02 16.97
C ARG A 59 -13.55 6.26 17.45
N ALA A 60 -12.59 6.74 16.66
CA ALA A 60 -11.77 7.88 17.03
C ALA A 60 -12.47 9.23 16.77
N PHE A 61 -13.36 9.31 15.77
CA PHE A 61 -13.94 10.58 15.30
C PHE A 61 -15.46 10.55 15.27
N LYS A 62 -16.10 11.56 15.88
CA LYS A 62 -17.56 11.61 16.08
C LYS A 62 -18.36 11.80 14.78
N ASN A 63 -17.77 12.43 13.78
CA ASN A 63 -18.39 12.73 12.49
C ASN A 63 -18.01 11.71 11.40
N GLU A 64 -17.24 10.68 11.74
CA GLU A 64 -16.94 9.57 10.85
C GLU A 64 -18.00 8.48 10.96
N ILE A 65 -18.40 7.91 9.81
CA ILE A 65 -19.27 6.74 9.74
C ILE A 65 -18.42 5.52 9.33
N TYR A 66 -18.44 4.48 10.18
CA TYR A 66 -17.46 3.40 10.14
C TYR A 66 -17.94 2.10 9.47
N SER A 67 -19.25 1.82 9.40
CA SER A 67 -19.77 0.56 8.85
C SER A 67 -20.68 0.77 7.65
N ARG A 68 -20.74 -0.22 6.75
CA ARG A 68 -21.63 -0.19 5.58
C ARG A 68 -23.09 -0.07 5.99
N GLU A 69 -23.51 -0.77 7.04
CA GLU A 69 -24.86 -0.63 7.60
C GLU A 69 -25.16 0.80 8.04
N ALA A 70 -24.25 1.46 8.76
CA ALA A 70 -24.44 2.84 9.22
C ALA A 70 -24.49 3.82 8.04
N ILE A 71 -23.61 3.66 7.06
CA ILE A 71 -23.60 4.47 5.82
C ILE A 71 -24.92 4.25 5.06
N ARG A 72 -25.43 3.01 4.98
CA ARG A 72 -26.74 2.70 4.37
C ARG A 72 -27.90 3.29 5.15
N LYS A 73 -27.82 3.46 6.47
CA LYS A 73 -28.87 4.12 7.26
C LYS A 73 -28.83 5.64 7.08
N SER A 74 -27.64 6.23 7.17
CA SER A 74 -27.40 7.66 7.07
C SER A 74 -26.22 7.91 6.13
N ALA A 75 -26.49 8.45 4.95
CA ALA A 75 -25.44 8.78 4.00
C ALA A 75 -24.49 9.87 4.56
N PRO A 76 -23.17 9.75 4.37
CA PRO A 76 -22.21 10.79 4.76
C PRO A 76 -22.30 11.99 3.81
N ASP A 77 -21.81 13.15 4.24
CA ASP A 77 -21.63 14.32 3.36
C ASP A 77 -20.50 14.08 2.34
N LEU A 78 -19.40 13.47 2.80
CA LEU A 78 -18.21 13.16 2.00
C LEU A 78 -17.99 11.64 1.95
N LEU A 79 -17.95 11.07 0.75
CA LEU A 79 -17.70 9.64 0.56
C LEU A 79 -16.34 9.42 -0.10
N PHE A 80 -15.46 8.68 0.58
CA PHE A 80 -14.15 8.30 0.05
C PHE A 80 -14.23 6.85 -0.42
N THR A 81 -13.88 6.58 -1.68
CA THR A 81 -14.04 5.26 -2.28
C THR A 81 -13.05 5.04 -3.43
N ASN A 82 -13.12 3.87 -4.06
CA ASN A 82 -12.37 3.55 -5.27
C ASN A 82 -13.35 3.18 -6.41
N TYR A 83 -12.86 3.09 -7.64
CA TYR A 83 -13.70 2.82 -8.81
C TYR A 83 -14.42 1.46 -8.72
N SER A 84 -13.79 0.41 -8.16
CA SER A 84 -14.42 -0.89 -7.97
C SER A 84 -15.59 -0.84 -6.98
N MET A 85 -15.44 -0.10 -5.88
CA MET A 85 -16.51 0.08 -4.91
C MET A 85 -17.61 0.98 -5.44
N LEU A 86 -17.28 2.02 -6.20
CA LEU A 86 -18.26 2.84 -6.90
C LEU A 86 -19.12 2.01 -7.86
N GLU A 87 -18.50 1.07 -8.58
CA GLU A 87 -19.25 0.12 -9.41
C GLU A 87 -20.17 -0.76 -8.57
N TYR A 88 -19.70 -1.28 -7.43
CA TYR A 88 -20.56 -2.03 -6.50
C TYR A 88 -21.77 -1.24 -6.03
N LEU A 89 -21.64 0.07 -5.79
CA LEU A 89 -22.78 0.94 -5.44
C LEU A 89 -23.87 0.97 -6.53
N LEU A 90 -23.49 0.80 -7.81
CA LEU A 90 -24.42 0.79 -8.94
C LEU A 90 -25.06 -0.58 -9.20
N ILE A 91 -24.36 -1.68 -8.91
CA ILE A 91 -24.82 -3.03 -9.26
C ILE A 91 -25.47 -3.79 -8.09
N ARG A 92 -25.10 -3.50 -6.83
CA ARG A 92 -25.63 -4.23 -5.68
C ARG A 92 -26.97 -3.65 -5.24
N PRO A 93 -28.06 -4.45 -5.19
CA PRO A 93 -29.39 -3.96 -4.81
C PRO A 93 -29.44 -3.29 -3.43
N PHE A 94 -28.68 -3.82 -2.47
CA PHE A 94 -28.60 -3.27 -1.11
C PHE A 94 -27.88 -1.91 -1.07
N ASP A 95 -26.92 -1.70 -1.96
CA ASP A 95 -26.12 -0.48 -2.01
C ASP A 95 -26.77 0.56 -2.94
N TYR A 96 -27.70 0.18 -3.82
CA TYR A 96 -28.47 1.14 -4.60
C TYR A 96 -29.20 2.20 -3.73
N ALA A 97 -29.46 1.87 -2.46
CA ALA A 97 -29.96 2.83 -1.46
C ALA A 97 -29.13 4.11 -1.37
N PHE A 98 -27.82 4.08 -1.69
CA PHE A 98 -26.94 5.25 -1.72
C PHE A 98 -27.31 6.24 -2.82
N LEU A 99 -27.78 5.74 -3.97
CA LEU A 99 -28.00 6.53 -5.18
C LEU A 99 -29.42 7.11 -5.26
N ARG A 100 -30.25 6.88 -4.25
CA ARG A 100 -31.62 7.36 -4.25
C ARG A 100 -31.68 8.89 -4.36
N PRO A 101 -32.64 9.46 -5.11
CA PRO A 101 -32.72 10.90 -5.35
C PRO A 101 -32.68 11.77 -4.08
N GLU A 102 -33.29 11.31 -2.99
CA GLU A 102 -33.29 12.00 -1.71
C GLU A 102 -31.89 12.13 -1.10
N ARG A 103 -31.02 11.13 -1.27
CA ARG A 103 -29.65 11.11 -0.74
C ARG A 103 -28.65 11.79 -1.66
N MET A 104 -28.95 11.87 -2.95
CA MET A 104 -28.15 12.60 -3.94
C MET A 104 -28.67 14.02 -4.17
N LYS A 105 -29.66 14.49 -3.38
CA LYS A 105 -30.26 15.82 -3.51
C LYS A 105 -29.24 16.95 -3.41
N ASN A 106 -28.17 16.77 -2.63
CA ASN A 106 -27.15 17.79 -2.43
C ASN A 106 -25.80 17.45 -3.11
N PHE A 107 -25.77 16.41 -3.95
CA PHE A 107 -24.57 16.00 -4.67
C PHE A 107 -24.10 17.11 -5.61
N ARG A 108 -22.81 17.44 -5.57
CA ARG A 108 -22.20 18.53 -6.32
C ARG A 108 -20.84 18.19 -6.92
N PHE A 109 -20.01 17.43 -6.21
CA PHE A 109 -18.61 17.27 -6.57
C PHE A 109 -18.22 15.80 -6.77
N PHE A 110 -17.45 15.56 -7.83
CA PHE A 110 -16.76 14.30 -8.07
C PHE A 110 -15.26 14.57 -8.16
N VAL A 111 -14.50 14.09 -7.17
CA VAL A 111 -13.05 14.30 -7.11
C VAL A 111 -12.36 13.01 -7.52
N LEU A 112 -11.48 13.09 -8.51
CA LEU A 112 -10.69 11.96 -8.99
C LEU A 112 -9.22 12.25 -8.69
N ASP A 113 -8.63 11.43 -7.83
CA ASP A 113 -7.22 11.53 -7.53
C ASP A 113 -6.37 10.68 -8.47
N GLU A 114 -5.14 11.14 -8.69
CA GLU A 114 -4.15 10.50 -9.56
C GLU A 114 -4.68 10.15 -10.96
N ALA A 115 -5.28 11.13 -11.63
CA ALA A 115 -5.89 10.94 -12.94
C ALA A 115 -4.93 10.37 -14.01
N HIS A 116 -3.61 10.49 -13.81
CA HIS A 116 -2.60 9.85 -14.67
C HIS A 116 -2.61 8.31 -14.63
N THR A 117 -3.22 7.72 -13.60
CA THR A 117 -3.39 6.26 -13.48
C THR A 117 -4.51 5.74 -14.38
N TYR A 118 -5.47 6.59 -14.73
CA TYR A 118 -6.60 6.24 -15.59
C TYR A 118 -6.19 6.34 -17.07
N LYS A 119 -5.52 5.30 -17.57
CA LYS A 119 -5.05 5.20 -18.96
C LYS A 119 -5.49 3.90 -19.63
N GLY A 120 -5.48 3.88 -20.96
CA GLY A 120 -5.80 2.69 -21.75
C GLY A 120 -7.24 2.19 -21.54
N SER A 121 -7.40 0.87 -21.42
CA SER A 121 -8.71 0.22 -21.20
C SER A 121 -9.38 0.68 -19.89
N LEU A 122 -8.60 0.81 -18.80
CA LEU A 122 -9.09 1.26 -17.51
C LEU A 122 -9.76 2.65 -17.59
N ALA A 123 -9.19 3.57 -18.36
CA ALA A 123 -9.78 4.90 -18.57
C ALA A 123 -11.16 4.82 -19.24
N ILE A 124 -11.31 3.90 -20.19
CA ILE A 124 -12.58 3.68 -20.91
C ILE A 124 -13.63 3.14 -19.94
N GLU A 125 -13.28 2.13 -19.14
CA GLU A 125 -14.17 1.55 -18.12
C GLU A 125 -14.62 2.59 -17.10
N ILE A 126 -13.69 3.38 -16.57
CA ILE A 126 -14.00 4.45 -15.62
C ILE A 126 -14.88 5.52 -16.27
N SER A 127 -14.63 5.89 -17.53
CA SER A 127 -15.50 6.84 -18.24
C SER A 127 -16.94 6.34 -18.34
N TYR A 128 -17.15 5.07 -18.71
CA TYR A 128 -18.49 4.48 -18.73
C TYR A 128 -19.12 4.36 -17.34
N LEU A 129 -18.32 4.03 -16.33
CA LEU A 129 -18.76 3.98 -14.93
C LEU A 129 -19.30 5.35 -14.47
N LEU A 130 -18.55 6.43 -14.73
CA LEU A 130 -18.95 7.79 -14.37
C LEU A 130 -20.21 8.23 -15.13
N LYS A 131 -20.31 7.95 -16.43
CA LYS A 131 -21.52 8.19 -17.23
C LYS A 131 -22.74 7.47 -16.65
N ARG A 132 -22.59 6.18 -16.32
CA ARG A 132 -23.66 5.38 -15.70
C ARG A 132 -24.05 5.95 -14.34
N PHE A 133 -23.07 6.38 -13.55
CA PHE A 133 -23.33 7.00 -12.26
C PHE A 133 -24.16 8.29 -12.41
N GLN A 134 -23.71 9.23 -13.26
CA GLN A 134 -24.44 10.48 -13.53
C GLN A 134 -25.85 10.23 -14.06
N GLY A 135 -26.01 9.28 -14.99
CA GLY A 135 -27.31 8.88 -15.52
C GLY A 135 -28.22 8.25 -14.47
N THR A 136 -27.66 7.52 -13.50
CA THR A 136 -28.41 6.91 -12.39
C THR A 136 -28.93 7.95 -11.41
N ILE A 137 -28.10 8.95 -11.05
CA ILE A 137 -28.50 10.02 -10.12
C ILE A 137 -29.24 11.17 -10.82
N GLN A 138 -29.28 11.17 -12.15
CA GLN A 138 -29.87 12.20 -13.01
C GLN A 138 -29.41 13.63 -12.65
N LYS A 139 -28.11 13.78 -12.41
CA LYS A 139 -27.50 15.05 -12.05
C LYS A 139 -26.11 15.20 -12.62
N GLU A 140 -25.82 16.42 -13.04
CA GLU A 140 -24.48 16.88 -13.37
C GLU A 140 -23.68 17.12 -12.09
N ALA A 141 -22.37 16.93 -12.18
CA ALA A 141 -21.44 17.12 -11.09
C ALA A 141 -20.25 17.95 -11.58
N GLN A 142 -19.70 18.77 -10.71
CA GLN A 142 -18.42 19.40 -10.97
C GLN A 142 -17.31 18.39 -10.70
N PHE A 143 -16.58 18.03 -11.76
CA PHE A 143 -15.43 17.15 -11.65
C PHE A 143 -14.17 17.93 -11.29
N ILE A 144 -13.39 17.39 -10.36
CA ILE A 144 -12.09 17.91 -9.96
C ILE A 144 -11.09 16.77 -10.10
N LEU A 145 -10.09 16.94 -10.95
CA LEU A 145 -9.07 15.92 -11.21
C LEU A 145 -7.73 16.43 -10.68
N THR A 146 -7.03 15.59 -9.91
CA THR A 146 -5.65 15.84 -9.49
C THR A 146 -4.71 14.86 -10.18
N SER A 147 -3.52 15.34 -10.52
CA SER A 147 -2.47 14.51 -11.11
C SER A 147 -1.10 15.14 -10.94
N ALA A 148 -0.10 14.33 -10.62
CA ALA A 148 1.28 14.79 -10.48
C ALA A 148 2.04 14.91 -11.81
N THR A 149 1.61 14.20 -12.86
CA THR A 149 2.44 13.94 -14.06
C THR A 149 1.68 14.09 -15.38
N LEU A 150 0.47 14.67 -15.36
CA LEU A 150 -0.31 14.90 -16.59
C LEU A 150 0.25 16.12 -17.36
N GLY A 151 1.31 15.88 -18.14
CA GLY A 151 1.86 16.84 -19.09
C GLY A 151 2.41 18.14 -18.50
N SER A 152 2.66 19.11 -19.38
CA SER A 152 3.16 20.45 -19.05
C SER A 152 2.15 21.54 -19.47
N PRO A 153 2.34 22.82 -19.07
CA PRO A 153 1.46 23.92 -19.47
C PRO A 153 1.21 24.03 -20.98
N GLU A 154 2.18 23.63 -21.80
CA GLU A 154 2.07 23.61 -23.26
C GLU A 154 1.03 22.58 -23.75
N GLN A 155 0.76 21.53 -22.96
CA GLN A 155 -0.19 20.46 -23.26
C GLN A 155 -1.56 20.67 -22.61
N ALA A 156 -1.86 21.86 -22.08
CA ALA A 156 -3.11 22.13 -21.38
C ALA A 156 -4.37 21.75 -22.18
N LYS A 157 -4.34 21.88 -23.51
CA LYS A 157 -5.45 21.45 -24.39
C LYS A 157 -5.64 19.94 -24.40
N GLU A 158 -4.56 19.16 -24.54
CA GLU A 158 -4.60 17.69 -24.52
C GLU A 158 -5.08 17.17 -23.17
N ILE A 159 -4.63 17.82 -22.08
CA ILE A 159 -5.04 17.52 -20.71
C ILE A 159 -6.55 17.77 -20.53
N ALA A 160 -7.05 18.90 -21.02
CA ALA A 160 -8.48 19.22 -20.98
C ALA A 160 -9.31 18.24 -21.83
N GLU A 161 -8.82 17.83 -23.01
CA GLU A 161 -9.47 16.80 -23.83
C GLU A 161 -9.52 15.44 -23.12
N PHE A 162 -8.42 15.04 -22.47
CA PHE A 162 -8.38 13.83 -21.66
C PHE A 162 -9.41 13.87 -20.53
N ALA A 163 -9.43 14.96 -19.74
CA ALA A 163 -10.40 15.14 -18.66
C ALA A 163 -11.84 15.11 -19.17
N SER A 164 -12.08 15.74 -20.33
CA SER A 164 -13.41 15.75 -20.96
C SER A 164 -13.85 14.36 -21.42
N LYS A 165 -12.94 13.58 -22.02
CA LYS A 165 -13.23 12.19 -22.43
C LYS A 165 -13.47 11.27 -21.23
N LEU A 166 -12.68 11.43 -20.17
CA LEU A 166 -12.80 10.63 -18.96
C LEU A 166 -14.12 10.90 -18.22
N THR A 167 -14.46 12.17 -18.04
CA THR A 167 -15.62 12.57 -17.22
C THR A 167 -16.91 12.74 -18.00
N SER A 168 -16.82 12.95 -19.32
CA SER A 168 -17.94 13.37 -20.18
C SER A 168 -18.42 14.80 -19.96
N GLU A 169 -17.65 15.59 -19.20
CA GLU A 169 -17.90 17.01 -18.99
C GLU A 169 -16.98 17.87 -19.87
N THR A 170 -17.30 19.15 -19.99
CA THR A 170 -16.46 20.08 -20.77
C THR A 170 -15.35 20.67 -19.90
N PHE A 171 -14.09 20.45 -20.30
CA PHE A 171 -12.92 21.14 -19.74
C PHE A 171 -12.24 22.01 -20.79
N LYS A 172 -11.74 23.17 -20.38
CA LYS A 172 -10.93 24.10 -21.17
C LYS A 172 -9.50 24.11 -20.67
N ALA A 173 -8.57 24.56 -21.52
CA ALA A 173 -7.17 24.73 -21.12
C ALA A 173 -7.00 25.68 -19.92
N ASP A 174 -7.86 26.70 -19.81
CA ASP A 174 -7.87 27.67 -18.70
C ASP A 174 -8.38 27.07 -17.37
N ASP A 175 -9.05 25.90 -17.41
CA ASP A 175 -9.48 25.20 -16.20
C ASP A 175 -8.32 24.40 -15.57
N ILE A 176 -7.19 24.28 -16.26
CA ILE A 176 -6.03 23.50 -15.78
C ILE A 176 -5.15 24.37 -14.89
N VAL A 177 -5.03 23.97 -13.63
CA VAL A 177 -4.19 24.65 -12.63
C VAL A 177 -2.86 23.92 -12.48
N PHE A 178 -1.78 24.52 -12.99
CA PHE A 178 -0.42 23.97 -12.84
C PHE A 178 0.27 24.47 -11.57
N GLY A 179 0.94 23.55 -10.87
CA GLY A 179 1.87 23.89 -9.81
C GLY A 179 3.13 24.56 -10.37
N LYS A 180 3.61 25.62 -9.70
CA LYS A 180 4.89 26.26 -10.03
C LYS A 180 5.98 25.77 -9.08
N ARG A 181 6.99 25.10 -9.62
CA ARG A 181 8.18 24.75 -8.83
C ARG A 181 8.97 26.02 -8.54
N LYS A 182 9.23 26.27 -7.26
CA LYS A 182 10.11 27.35 -6.83
C LYS A 182 11.52 26.79 -6.72
N ALA A 183 12.42 27.24 -7.59
CA ALA A 183 13.82 26.88 -7.48
C ALA A 183 14.43 27.47 -6.19
N MET A 184 15.38 26.75 -5.60
CA MET A 184 16.19 27.32 -4.52
C MET A 184 17.09 28.43 -5.07
N GLU A 185 16.90 29.65 -4.56
CA GLU A 185 17.63 30.84 -4.99
C GLU A 185 18.93 30.99 -4.19
N SER A 186 20.09 30.85 -4.85
CA SER A 186 21.41 30.94 -4.20
C SER A 186 21.65 32.25 -3.44
N LYS A 187 20.92 33.32 -3.76
CA LYS A 187 20.97 34.62 -3.06
C LYS A 187 20.56 34.54 -1.58
N LYS A 188 19.92 33.46 -1.15
CA LYS A 188 19.49 33.24 0.24
C LYS A 188 20.57 32.59 1.11
N ILE A 189 21.65 32.08 0.51
CA ILE A 189 22.76 31.48 1.27
C ILE A 189 23.44 32.58 2.10
N LEU A 190 23.54 32.36 3.41
CA LEU A 190 24.22 33.27 4.35
C LEU A 190 25.43 32.62 5.01
N TYR A 191 25.42 31.30 5.21
CA TYR A 191 26.45 30.58 5.94
C TYR A 191 26.58 29.13 5.45
N SER A 192 27.59 28.43 5.96
CA SER A 192 27.74 26.98 5.84
C SER A 192 27.77 26.39 7.25
N ILE A 193 26.86 25.47 7.53
CA ILE A 193 26.75 24.83 8.85
C ILE A 193 27.81 23.72 8.97
N LYS A 194 28.38 23.54 10.16
CA LYS A 194 29.32 22.44 10.40
C LYS A 194 28.60 21.09 10.36
N PRO A 195 29.14 20.04 9.70
CA PRO A 195 28.52 18.72 9.65
C PRO A 195 28.08 18.15 11.01
N SER A 196 28.90 18.35 12.04
CA SER A 196 28.64 17.93 13.42
C SER A 196 27.38 18.55 14.03
N ASP A 197 26.99 19.75 13.60
CA ASP A 197 25.81 20.44 14.12
C ASP A 197 24.51 19.86 13.56
N TYR A 198 24.51 19.28 12.36
CA TYR A 198 23.35 18.50 11.88
C TYR A 198 23.15 17.25 12.71
N LEU A 199 24.23 16.52 13.00
CA LEU A 199 24.17 15.31 13.83
C LEU A 199 23.62 15.65 15.22
N ARG A 200 24.16 16.70 15.84
CA ARG A 200 23.69 17.17 17.15
C ARG A 200 22.22 17.61 17.12
N ALA A 201 21.78 18.32 16.10
CA ALA A 201 20.39 18.73 15.96
C ALA A 201 19.45 17.53 15.75
N SER A 202 19.83 16.59 14.86
CA SER A 202 19.08 15.36 14.58
C SER A 202 18.87 14.52 15.85
N GLN A 203 19.90 14.41 16.70
CA GLN A 203 19.83 13.68 17.97
C GLN A 203 19.01 14.37 19.07
N ASN A 204 18.60 15.64 18.89
CA ASN A 204 17.93 16.45 19.91
C ASN A 204 16.61 17.05 19.41
N LEU A 205 15.95 16.43 18.43
CA LEU A 205 14.72 16.93 17.81
C LEU A 205 13.54 17.10 18.79
N GLU A 206 13.55 16.43 19.94
CA GLU A 206 12.52 16.59 20.98
C GLU A 206 12.76 17.79 21.89
N ASN A 207 13.97 18.37 21.88
CA ASN A 207 14.36 19.46 22.78
C ASN A 207 14.55 20.77 22.00
N ILE A 208 13.49 21.57 21.94
CA ILE A 208 13.46 22.84 21.21
C ILE A 208 14.54 23.83 21.67
N GLU A 209 14.89 23.86 22.96
CA GLU A 209 15.90 24.79 23.48
C GLU A 209 17.31 24.41 23.02
N THR A 210 17.60 23.12 22.94
CA THR A 210 18.86 22.63 22.34
C THR A 210 18.93 23.00 20.86
N ILE A 211 17.85 22.81 20.09
CA ILE A 211 17.82 23.19 18.67
C ILE A 211 18.00 24.71 18.52
N ARG A 212 17.29 25.53 19.32
CA ARG A 212 17.48 26.99 19.31
C ARG A 212 18.92 27.38 19.60
N SER A 213 19.56 26.75 20.57
CA SER A 213 20.97 27.01 20.90
C SER A 213 21.89 26.77 19.70
N ILE A 214 21.72 25.63 19.02
CA ILE A 214 22.50 25.30 17.82
C ILE A 214 22.24 26.33 16.71
N VAL A 215 20.97 26.58 16.39
CA VAL A 215 20.58 27.51 15.31
C VAL A 215 21.02 28.94 15.59
N SER A 216 21.00 29.37 16.87
CA SER A 216 21.42 30.72 17.28
C SER A 216 22.89 31.04 17.00
N SER A 217 23.71 30.01 16.80
CA SER A 217 25.11 30.17 16.39
C SER A 217 25.26 30.64 14.94
N TYR A 218 24.20 30.52 14.13
CA TYR A 218 24.19 30.83 12.69
C TYR A 218 23.16 31.90 12.32
N LEU A 219 22.00 31.90 12.99
CA LEU A 219 20.86 32.76 12.66
C LEU A 219 20.30 33.41 13.93
N SER A 220 20.13 34.74 13.90
CA SER A 220 19.45 35.45 14.98
C SER A 220 17.96 35.08 15.03
N ILE A 221 17.54 34.42 16.10
CA ILE A 221 16.16 33.98 16.30
C ILE A 221 15.35 35.15 16.88
N GLN A 222 14.41 35.69 16.10
CA GLN A 222 13.58 36.83 16.52
C GLN A 222 12.14 36.44 16.88
N GLN A 223 11.72 35.22 16.55
CA GLN A 223 10.35 34.74 16.71
C GLN A 223 10.32 33.37 17.34
N ASN A 224 9.20 33.06 18.00
CA ASN A 224 8.97 31.76 18.62
C ASN A 224 8.42 30.77 17.57
N TRP A 225 9.32 30.21 16.76
CA TRP A 225 8.98 29.20 15.76
C TRP A 225 8.82 27.80 16.39
N SER A 226 7.99 26.96 15.78
CA SER A 226 8.03 25.50 16.00
C SER A 226 9.37 24.95 15.52
N ILE A 227 9.70 23.72 15.92
CA ILE A 227 10.97 23.05 15.54
C ILE A 227 11.08 22.98 14.01
N ASP A 228 10.01 22.58 13.35
CA ASP A 228 9.95 22.39 11.90
C ASP A 228 10.27 23.69 11.14
N SER A 229 9.69 24.81 11.60
CA SER A 229 9.90 26.13 10.99
C SER A 229 11.25 26.72 11.35
N LEU A 230 11.76 26.44 12.55
CA LEU A 230 13.12 26.80 12.94
C LEU A 230 14.16 26.08 12.07
N LEU A 231 14.00 24.76 11.85
CA LEU A 231 14.84 23.97 10.95
C LEU A 231 14.74 24.50 9.51
N TYR A 232 13.54 24.83 9.03
CA TYR A 232 13.35 25.44 7.72
C TYR A 232 14.14 26.73 7.55
N GLN A 233 14.02 27.66 8.50
CA GLN A 233 14.72 28.94 8.43
C GLN A 233 16.24 28.76 8.55
N TRP A 234 16.70 27.81 9.34
CA TRP A 234 18.12 27.49 9.51
C TRP A 234 18.74 26.92 8.23
N LEU A 235 18.10 25.90 7.64
CA LEU A 235 18.62 25.16 6.49
C LEU A 235 18.41 25.90 5.15
N LEU A 236 17.39 26.76 5.02
CA LEU A 236 17.13 27.54 3.81
C LEU A 236 18.30 28.46 3.42
N ARG A 237 19.16 28.80 4.38
CA ARG A 237 20.27 29.75 4.25
C ARG A 237 21.65 29.08 4.25
N ASP A 238 21.69 27.75 4.24
CA ASP A 238 22.91 26.96 4.39
C ASP A 238 23.47 26.48 3.05
N GLU A 239 24.74 26.73 2.77
CA GLU A 239 25.42 26.33 1.53
C GLU A 239 25.41 24.80 1.29
N ASN A 240 25.49 23.99 2.35
CA ASN A 240 25.55 22.53 2.22
C ASN A 240 24.23 21.96 1.70
N VAL A 241 23.09 22.51 2.14
CA VAL A 241 21.74 22.17 1.63
C VAL A 241 21.64 22.44 0.12
N TYR A 242 22.17 23.56 -0.36
CA TYR A 242 22.15 23.88 -1.80
C TYR A 242 23.11 22.98 -2.58
N THR A 243 24.25 22.62 -2.00
CA THR A 243 25.20 21.70 -2.63
C THR A 243 24.59 20.31 -2.75
N LEU A 244 23.96 19.82 -1.67
CA LEU A 244 23.23 18.54 -1.68
C LEU A 244 22.13 18.57 -2.74
N PHE A 245 21.29 19.61 -2.76
CA PHE A 245 20.23 19.78 -3.76
C PHE A 245 20.74 19.73 -5.21
N LYS A 246 21.88 20.38 -5.50
CA LYS A 246 22.50 20.31 -6.84
C LYS A 246 23.04 18.92 -7.17
N THR A 247 23.63 18.24 -6.19
CA THR A 247 24.19 16.89 -6.37
C THR A 247 23.09 15.87 -6.64
N ILE A 248 21.95 15.96 -5.95
CA ILE A 248 20.81 15.04 -6.11
C ILE A 248 19.89 15.40 -7.28
N ASN A 249 20.21 16.41 -8.08
CA ASN A 249 19.42 16.80 -9.25
C ASN A 249 19.67 15.81 -10.42
N GLY A 250 19.41 14.53 -10.18
CA GLY A 250 19.68 13.36 -11.03
C GLY A 250 19.58 12.06 -10.22
N ILE A 251 19.68 10.90 -10.89
CA ILE A 251 19.72 9.60 -10.23
C ILE A 251 21.16 9.36 -9.76
N ASN A 252 21.38 9.34 -8.44
CA ASN A 252 22.68 9.06 -7.84
C ASN A 252 22.50 8.11 -6.65
N ASP A 253 23.43 7.18 -6.46
CA ASP A 253 23.47 6.37 -5.25
C ASP A 253 24.05 7.17 -4.05
N PHE A 254 23.82 6.64 -2.85
CA PHE A 254 24.22 7.31 -1.60
C PHE A 254 25.74 7.50 -1.50
N GLU A 255 26.54 6.51 -1.94
CA GLU A 255 28.00 6.56 -1.85
C GLU A 255 28.56 7.66 -2.75
N TYR A 256 28.02 7.83 -3.95
CA TYR A 256 28.36 8.93 -4.83
C TYR A 256 28.12 10.29 -4.16
N VAL A 257 26.93 10.48 -3.55
CA VAL A 257 26.58 11.72 -2.86
C VAL A 257 27.51 11.95 -1.67
N LEU A 258 27.80 10.90 -0.89
CA LEU A 258 28.71 10.96 0.25
C LEU A 258 30.12 11.39 -0.17
N GLN A 259 30.68 10.80 -1.22
CA GLN A 259 32.01 11.17 -1.72
C GLN A 259 32.08 12.64 -2.16
N LYS A 260 31.03 13.16 -2.81
CA LYS A 260 30.95 14.58 -3.20
C LYS A 260 30.88 15.51 -2.00
N MET A 261 30.14 15.14 -0.95
CA MET A 261 30.00 15.94 0.26
C MET A 261 31.26 15.85 1.16
N LEU A 262 31.86 14.66 1.26
CA LEU A 262 33.10 14.41 2.00
C LEU A 262 34.27 15.21 1.40
N SER A 263 34.49 15.10 0.09
CA SER A 263 35.63 15.75 -0.59
C SER A 263 35.60 17.28 -0.51
N LYS A 264 34.41 17.87 -0.39
CA LYS A 264 34.23 19.33 -0.40
C LYS A 264 34.06 19.93 1.00
N TYR A 265 33.43 19.22 1.94
CA TYR A 265 33.04 19.78 3.24
C TYR A 265 33.28 18.85 4.44
N GLY A 266 33.89 17.67 4.24
CA GLY A 266 34.31 16.78 5.33
C GLY A 266 33.19 15.98 6.01
N PHE A 267 32.06 15.77 5.34
CA PHE A 267 30.95 14.95 5.87
C PHE A 267 31.32 13.47 6.03
N ASN A 268 30.95 12.87 7.16
CA ASN A 268 30.82 11.42 7.28
C ASN A 268 29.38 10.94 6.95
N SER A 269 29.17 9.62 6.97
CA SER A 269 27.88 9.00 6.64
C SER A 269 26.75 9.43 7.59
N GLU A 270 26.98 9.44 8.90
CA GLU A 270 25.97 9.83 9.91
C GLU A 270 25.57 11.30 9.80
N GLU A 271 26.54 12.18 9.52
CA GLU A 271 26.29 13.61 9.33
C GLU A 271 25.49 13.89 8.07
N LEU A 272 25.78 13.18 6.96
CA LEU A 272 25.00 13.30 5.74
C LEU A 272 23.57 12.79 5.93
N VAL A 273 23.40 11.64 6.60
CA VAL A 273 22.08 11.12 6.96
C VAL A 273 21.32 12.12 7.83
N SER A 274 22.01 12.74 8.80
CA SER A 274 21.42 13.76 9.68
C SER A 274 20.97 14.99 8.90
N LEU A 275 21.78 15.49 7.96
CA LEU A 275 21.39 16.59 7.09
C LEU A 275 20.13 16.25 6.28
N ILE A 276 20.10 15.08 5.64
CA ILE A 276 18.94 14.66 4.84
C ILE A 276 17.69 14.51 5.73
N HIS A 277 17.84 13.93 6.92
CA HIS A 277 16.76 13.80 7.88
C HIS A 277 16.19 15.16 8.29
N LEU A 278 17.04 16.11 8.67
CA LEU A 278 16.60 17.45 9.06
C LEU A 278 15.91 18.20 7.90
N ILE A 279 16.39 18.05 6.67
CA ILE A 279 15.72 18.60 5.48
C ILE A 279 14.30 18.04 5.33
N SER A 280 14.12 16.73 5.58
CA SER A 280 12.80 16.08 5.48
C SER A 280 11.79 16.58 6.51
N LEU A 281 12.27 17.07 7.66
CA LEU A 281 11.45 17.63 8.74
C LEU A 281 11.21 19.13 8.59
N ALA A 282 12.08 19.83 7.88
CA ALA A 282 12.07 21.28 7.74
C ALA A 282 10.89 21.77 6.90
N LYS A 283 9.88 22.37 7.56
CA LYS A 283 8.71 22.98 6.91
C LYS A 283 8.26 24.27 7.61
N ASP A 284 7.78 25.22 6.80
CA ASP A 284 7.18 26.47 7.25
C ASP A 284 5.79 26.62 6.63
N GLY A 285 4.77 26.31 7.42
CA GLY A 285 3.40 26.12 6.94
C GLY A 285 3.31 25.01 5.89
N TYR A 286 2.96 25.38 4.65
CA TYR A 286 2.90 24.46 3.49
C TYR A 286 4.19 24.48 2.63
N SER A 287 5.24 25.17 3.07
CA SER A 287 6.50 25.29 2.34
C SER A 287 7.54 24.31 2.85
N TYR A 288 8.07 23.49 1.96
CA TYR A 288 9.21 22.59 2.19
C TYR A 288 10.46 23.13 1.49
N LEU A 289 11.65 22.70 1.90
CA LEU A 289 12.90 23.09 1.22
C LEU A 289 12.98 22.44 -0.16
N TYR A 290 12.96 21.11 -0.18
CA TYR A 290 12.76 20.27 -1.36
C TYR A 290 12.40 18.85 -0.91
N GLU A 291 11.72 18.10 -1.77
CA GLU A 291 11.40 16.70 -1.50
C GLU A 291 12.64 15.81 -1.74
N THR A 292 13.16 15.21 -0.68
CA THR A 292 14.10 14.09 -0.79
C THR A 292 13.31 12.79 -0.88
N LYS A 293 13.23 12.20 -2.07
CA LYS A 293 12.61 10.88 -2.27
C LYS A 293 13.67 9.81 -2.23
N PHE A 294 13.52 8.85 -1.31
CA PHE A 294 14.31 7.64 -1.28
C PHE A 294 13.56 6.55 -2.03
N HIS A 295 14.22 5.95 -3.01
CA HIS A 295 13.74 4.73 -3.65
C HIS A 295 14.47 3.56 -3.02
N LEU A 296 13.77 2.82 -2.16
CA LEU A 296 14.26 1.57 -1.62
C LEU A 296 13.79 0.44 -2.53
N PHE A 297 14.74 -0.22 -3.19
CA PHE A 297 14.45 -1.43 -3.95
C PHE A 297 14.63 -2.63 -3.02
N VAL A 298 13.53 -3.07 -2.41
CA VAL A 298 13.50 -4.36 -1.70
C VAL A 298 13.04 -5.40 -2.70
N ASN A 299 13.91 -6.34 -3.05
CA ASN A 299 13.48 -7.51 -3.79
C ASN A 299 12.80 -8.44 -2.78
N VAL A 300 11.48 -8.61 -2.90
CA VAL A 300 10.77 -9.62 -2.11
C VAL A 300 11.32 -10.98 -2.56
N PRO A 301 11.68 -11.90 -1.65
CA PRO A 301 12.08 -13.24 -2.06
C PRO A 301 10.93 -13.84 -2.88
N GLN A 302 11.16 -14.05 -4.17
CA GLN A 302 10.11 -14.44 -5.11
C GLN A 302 9.53 -15.81 -4.75
N ARG A 303 10.38 -16.72 -4.25
CA ARG A 303 10.06 -18.10 -3.90
C ARG A 303 10.97 -18.56 -2.77
N ALA A 304 10.48 -19.47 -1.93
CA ALA A 304 11.25 -20.07 -0.85
C ALA A 304 11.22 -21.60 -1.01
N PHE A 305 12.37 -22.23 -0.80
CA PHE A 305 12.55 -23.67 -0.92
C PHE A 305 13.17 -24.24 0.34
N MET A 306 12.83 -25.49 0.67
CA MET A 306 13.30 -26.17 1.87
C MET A 306 13.61 -27.64 1.59
N ASN A 307 14.69 -28.17 2.18
CA ASN A 307 14.94 -29.61 2.23
C ASN A 307 14.22 -30.27 3.43
N LEU A 308 13.96 -31.58 3.33
CA LEU A 308 13.18 -32.32 4.34
C LEU A 308 14.02 -33.20 5.25
N GLY A 309 15.34 -33.21 5.11
CA GLY A 309 16.23 -33.96 5.98
C GLY A 309 16.26 -33.49 7.43
N LYS A 310 17.18 -34.08 8.20
CA LYS A 310 17.30 -33.87 9.64
C LYS A 310 17.65 -32.41 10.01
N GLU A 311 18.46 -31.76 9.17
CA GLU A 311 18.78 -30.34 9.27
C GLU A 311 18.05 -29.58 8.15
N ARG A 312 16.86 -29.06 8.47
CA ARG A 312 16.05 -28.30 7.53
C ARG A 312 16.66 -26.90 7.33
N GLN A 313 16.90 -26.56 6.08
CA GLN A 313 17.46 -25.30 5.61
C GLN A 313 16.49 -24.67 4.63
N ILE A 314 16.31 -23.36 4.73
CA ILE A 314 15.47 -22.58 3.81
C ILE A 314 16.37 -21.70 2.97
N GLU A 315 16.20 -21.79 1.64
CA GLU A 315 16.84 -20.90 0.68
C GLU A 315 15.80 -20.15 -0.14
N PHE A 316 16.16 -18.96 -0.62
CA PHE A 316 15.31 -18.13 -1.46
C PHE A 316 15.73 -18.19 -2.94
N GLY A 317 14.75 -18.09 -3.83
CA GLY A 317 14.92 -18.23 -5.29
C GLY A 317 14.77 -19.67 -5.77
N ASN A 318 14.85 -19.89 -7.09
CA ASN A 318 14.67 -21.24 -7.67
C ASN A 318 15.80 -22.18 -7.22
N ARG A 319 15.43 -23.29 -6.58
CA ARG A 319 16.35 -24.33 -6.13
C ARG A 319 15.75 -25.70 -6.43
N THR A 320 16.56 -26.59 -6.96
CA THR A 320 16.21 -28.00 -7.14
C THR A 320 16.83 -28.88 -6.05
N GLN A 321 17.92 -28.42 -5.41
CA GLN A 321 18.59 -29.09 -4.32
C GLN A 321 19.10 -28.10 -3.26
N ILE A 322 19.08 -28.52 -1.99
CA ILE A 322 19.66 -27.83 -0.84
C ILE A 322 20.41 -28.90 -0.03
N ALA A 323 21.69 -28.66 0.27
CA ALA A 323 22.53 -29.60 1.03
C ALA A 323 22.53 -31.06 0.51
N GLN A 324 22.52 -31.26 -0.82
CA GLN A 324 22.45 -32.58 -1.52
C GLN A 324 21.11 -33.33 -1.35
N GLU A 325 20.09 -32.67 -0.80
CA GLU A 325 18.72 -33.15 -0.71
C GLU A 325 17.83 -32.40 -1.71
N HIS A 326 16.71 -33.00 -2.09
CA HIS A 326 15.71 -32.36 -2.94
C HIS A 326 15.10 -31.14 -2.24
N ALA A 327 14.98 -30.05 -2.99
CA ALA A 327 14.42 -28.80 -2.48
C ALA A 327 12.94 -28.68 -2.88
N PHE A 328 12.06 -28.55 -1.89
CA PHE A 328 10.62 -28.40 -2.09
C PHE A 328 10.22 -26.95 -1.92
N GLU A 329 9.36 -26.45 -2.80
CA GLU A 329 8.81 -25.11 -2.65
C GLU A 329 7.84 -25.05 -1.47
N ILE A 330 8.02 -24.03 -0.64
CA ILE A 330 7.28 -23.86 0.61
C ILE A 330 6.45 -22.58 0.58
N GLY A 331 5.26 -22.69 1.18
CA GLY A 331 4.35 -21.60 1.44
C GLY A 331 4.07 -21.46 2.94
N TYR A 332 3.59 -20.28 3.32
CA TYR A 332 3.22 -19.98 4.69
C TYR A 332 1.77 -19.46 4.75
N CYS A 333 0.93 -20.11 5.54
CA CYS A 333 -0.47 -19.70 5.66
C CYS A 333 -0.60 -18.52 6.63
N LYS A 334 -1.10 -17.38 6.15
CA LYS A 334 -1.30 -16.17 6.97
C LYS A 334 -2.35 -16.30 8.06
N ASN A 335 -3.26 -17.28 7.97
CA ASN A 335 -4.33 -17.45 8.96
C ASN A 335 -3.91 -18.40 10.10
N CYS A 336 -3.31 -19.54 9.75
CA CYS A 336 -2.97 -20.58 10.73
C CYS A 336 -1.49 -20.69 11.05
N HIS A 337 -0.64 -19.90 10.39
CA HIS A 337 0.81 -19.83 10.60
C HIS A 337 1.56 -21.15 10.36
N HIS A 338 0.96 -22.09 9.63
CA HIS A 338 1.61 -23.35 9.27
C HIS A 338 2.40 -23.20 7.96
N LEU A 339 3.56 -23.86 7.94
CA LEU A 339 4.34 -24.09 6.74
C LEU A 339 3.71 -25.24 5.96
N PHE A 340 3.61 -25.09 4.64
CA PHE A 340 3.15 -26.14 3.74
C PHE A 340 4.06 -26.22 2.51
N ILE A 341 4.11 -27.39 1.92
CA ILE A 341 4.72 -27.62 0.61
C ILE A 341 3.60 -27.62 -0.42
N PHE A 342 3.84 -27.09 -1.61
CA PHE A 342 2.84 -27.11 -2.67
C PHE A 342 3.49 -27.34 -4.04
N GLY A 343 2.70 -27.85 -4.99
CA GLY A 343 3.15 -28.12 -6.35
C GLY A 343 2.11 -28.92 -7.13
N ILE A 344 2.46 -29.42 -8.31
CA ILE A 344 1.60 -30.32 -9.09
C ILE A 344 2.20 -31.72 -8.99
N LEU A 345 1.40 -32.68 -8.53
CA LEU A 345 1.83 -34.08 -8.47
C LEU A 345 1.70 -34.71 -9.86
N GLU A 346 2.84 -34.97 -10.53
CA GLU A 346 2.91 -35.64 -11.83
C GLU A 346 3.96 -36.75 -11.80
N HIS A 347 3.61 -37.94 -12.31
CA HIS A 347 4.51 -39.09 -12.41
C HIS A 347 5.27 -39.41 -11.10
N ASP A 348 4.58 -39.31 -9.97
CA ASP A 348 5.13 -39.52 -8.61
C ASP A 348 6.14 -38.45 -8.15
N TYR A 349 6.21 -37.28 -8.80
CA TYR A 349 7.02 -36.15 -8.34
C TYR A 349 6.17 -34.92 -8.09
N LEU A 350 6.52 -34.16 -7.04
CA LEU A 350 5.91 -32.86 -6.81
C LEU A 350 6.66 -31.80 -7.62
N MET A 351 6.12 -31.49 -8.80
CA MET A 351 6.73 -30.55 -9.71
C MET A 351 6.38 -29.12 -9.32
N THR A 352 7.39 -28.26 -9.33
CA THR A 352 7.18 -26.82 -9.19
C THR A 352 6.76 -26.26 -10.55
N ASN A 353 5.60 -25.60 -10.61
CA ASN A 353 5.11 -25.10 -11.88
C ASN A 353 5.84 -23.79 -12.24
N GLU A 354 6.62 -23.79 -13.32
CA GLU A 354 7.26 -22.57 -13.85
C GLU A 354 6.24 -21.58 -14.44
N VAL A 355 5.01 -22.03 -14.70
CA VAL A 355 3.98 -21.29 -15.44
C VAL A 355 2.87 -20.74 -14.54
N VAL A 356 2.68 -21.29 -13.34
CA VAL A 356 1.69 -20.77 -12.38
C VAL A 356 2.38 -19.79 -11.46
N ASP A 357 2.38 -18.53 -11.89
CA ASP A 357 2.53 -17.43 -10.95
C ASP A 357 1.29 -17.44 -10.06
N LEU A 358 1.43 -17.92 -8.82
CA LEU A 358 0.34 -18.07 -7.84
C LEU A 358 -0.43 -16.75 -7.61
N TYR A 359 0.19 -15.63 -7.96
CA TYR A 359 -0.34 -14.29 -7.80
C TYR A 359 -1.09 -13.78 -9.05
N GLU A 360 -0.90 -14.39 -10.22
CA GLU A 360 -1.46 -13.97 -11.51
C GLU A 360 -2.13 -15.12 -12.28
N ASN A 361 -3.07 -15.82 -11.65
CA ASN A 361 -3.84 -16.88 -12.32
C ASN A 361 -4.93 -16.26 -13.25
N TYR A 362 -4.55 -15.89 -14.47
CA TYR A 362 -5.43 -15.28 -15.49
C TYR A 362 -5.79 -16.20 -16.68
N ASP A 363 -5.48 -17.50 -16.63
CA ASP A 363 -5.89 -18.45 -17.69
C ASP A 363 -7.15 -19.24 -17.28
N PRO A 364 -8.36 -18.86 -17.75
CA PRO A 364 -9.59 -19.59 -17.46
C PRO A 364 -9.67 -20.98 -18.11
N PHE A 365 -8.68 -21.38 -18.92
CA PHE A 365 -8.67 -22.65 -19.64
C PHE A 365 -7.69 -23.70 -19.08
N ARG A 366 -6.75 -23.31 -18.20
CA ARG A 366 -5.85 -24.26 -17.50
C ARG A 366 -6.32 -24.51 -16.06
N LYS A 367 -7.02 -25.62 -15.85
CA LYS A 367 -7.36 -26.14 -14.51
C LYS A 367 -6.25 -27.05 -13.97
N GLU A 368 -5.01 -26.57 -13.92
CA GLU A 368 -3.96 -27.30 -13.21
C GLU A 368 -4.18 -27.10 -11.71
N ARG A 369 -4.55 -28.18 -11.01
CA ARG A 369 -4.86 -28.15 -9.59
C ARG A 369 -3.57 -28.29 -8.80
N LEU A 370 -3.23 -27.28 -8.02
CA LEU A 370 -2.13 -27.36 -7.07
C LEU A 370 -2.49 -28.30 -5.93
N ASP A 371 -1.55 -29.13 -5.54
CA ASP A 371 -1.62 -29.99 -4.37
C ASP A 371 -0.85 -29.35 -3.20
N PHE A 372 -1.38 -29.50 -1.99
CA PHE A 372 -0.83 -28.92 -0.77
C PHE A 372 -0.53 -30.02 0.24
N PHE A 373 0.67 -29.98 0.80
CA PHE A 373 1.18 -30.96 1.74
C PHE A 373 1.62 -30.27 3.03
N VAL A 374 1.18 -30.80 4.17
CA VAL A 374 1.67 -30.37 5.49
C VAL A 374 2.68 -31.38 6.03
N LEU A 375 3.65 -30.87 6.79
CA LEU A 375 4.77 -31.67 7.33
C LEU A 375 4.37 -32.49 8.57
N ASP A 376 3.40 -31.98 9.32
CA ASP A 376 2.94 -32.58 10.57
C ASP A 376 1.53 -33.13 10.37
N LYS A 377 1.25 -34.27 11.02
CA LYS A 377 -0.07 -34.90 10.95
C LYS A 377 -1.13 -33.91 11.43
N PRO A 378 -2.14 -33.56 10.60
CA PRO A 378 -3.13 -32.58 10.99
C PRO A 378 -4.09 -33.19 12.03
N VAL A 379 -3.87 -32.88 13.30
CA VAL A 379 -4.65 -33.46 14.44
C VAL A 379 -6.09 -32.94 14.50
N TYR A 380 -6.37 -31.81 13.84
CA TYR A 380 -7.66 -31.11 13.90
C TYR A 380 -8.55 -31.36 12.67
N LEU A 381 -8.11 -32.19 11.73
CA LEU A 381 -8.88 -32.54 10.54
C LEU A 381 -9.49 -33.94 10.70
N GLU A 382 -10.65 -34.16 10.07
CA GLU A 382 -11.24 -35.49 9.95
C GLU A 382 -10.29 -36.40 9.13
N GLU A 383 -10.26 -37.71 9.42
CA GLU A 383 -9.28 -38.63 8.80
C GLU A 383 -9.46 -38.76 7.28
N ASP A 384 -10.63 -38.43 6.74
CA ASP A 384 -10.96 -38.38 5.32
C ASP A 384 -10.58 -37.05 4.65
N ALA A 385 -10.11 -36.06 5.40
CA ALA A 385 -9.73 -34.74 4.87
C ALA A 385 -8.28 -34.67 4.36
N TYR A 386 -7.49 -35.73 4.55
CA TYR A 386 -6.11 -35.79 4.07
C TYR A 386 -5.67 -37.23 3.74
N THR A 387 -4.64 -37.34 2.92
CA THR A 387 -3.97 -38.61 2.61
C THR A 387 -2.50 -38.55 3.03
N GLU A 388 -1.97 -39.62 3.63
CA GLU A 388 -0.55 -39.73 3.99
C GLU A 388 0.28 -40.21 2.79
N TYR A 389 1.32 -39.45 2.49
CA TYR A 389 2.31 -39.75 1.46
C TYR A 389 3.69 -39.92 2.08
N GLU A 390 4.55 -40.72 1.47
CA GLU A 390 5.97 -40.80 1.76
C GLU A 390 6.77 -40.15 0.63
N VAL A 391 7.77 -39.34 0.99
CA VAL A 391 8.65 -38.66 0.03
C VAL A 391 10.11 -39.01 0.27
N CYS A 392 10.84 -39.33 -0.80
CA CYS A 392 12.29 -39.48 -0.76
C CYS A 392 12.98 -38.12 -0.67
N ILE A 393 13.78 -37.90 0.38
CA ILE A 393 14.48 -36.62 0.58
C ILE A 393 15.56 -36.33 -0.46
N TYR A 394 16.03 -37.35 -1.22
CA TYR A 394 17.13 -37.19 -2.17
C TYR A 394 16.64 -36.91 -3.59
N CYS A 395 15.67 -37.69 -4.08
CA CYS A 395 15.15 -37.52 -5.44
C CYS A 395 13.83 -36.74 -5.51
N GLY A 396 13.10 -36.61 -4.41
CA GLY A 396 11.81 -35.93 -4.36
C GLY A 396 10.62 -36.75 -4.85
N LYS A 397 10.80 -38.06 -5.09
CA LYS A 397 9.70 -38.96 -5.47
C LYS A 397 8.74 -39.16 -4.29
N VAL A 398 7.45 -39.06 -4.54
CA VAL A 398 6.33 -39.05 -3.59
C VAL A 398 5.36 -40.18 -3.93
N GLN A 399 4.91 -40.96 -2.95
CA GLN A 399 3.91 -42.02 -3.13
C GLN A 399 2.96 -42.09 -1.94
N GLU A 400 1.73 -42.51 -2.20
CA GLU A 400 0.74 -42.72 -1.15
C GLU A 400 1.12 -43.93 -0.29
N LYS A 401 1.04 -43.79 1.04
CA LYS A 401 1.56 -44.80 1.97
C LYS A 401 0.80 -46.13 1.93
N GLU A 402 -0.43 -46.14 1.42
CA GLU A 402 -1.23 -47.36 1.25
C GLU A 402 -0.81 -48.20 0.03
N GLU A 403 -0.01 -47.65 -0.89
CA GLU A 403 0.55 -48.39 -2.02
C GLU A 403 1.85 -49.11 -1.59
N ILE A 404 1.78 -50.44 -1.53
CA ILE A 404 2.88 -51.30 -1.06
C ILE A 404 3.95 -51.42 -2.16
N ASP A 405 4.81 -50.41 -2.30
CA ASP A 405 6.10 -50.54 -3.01
C ASP A 405 7.27 -50.53 -2.00
N PRO A 406 8.01 -51.64 -1.84
CA PRO A 406 9.16 -51.69 -0.93
C PRO A 406 10.33 -50.77 -1.35
N THR A 407 10.32 -50.23 -2.58
CA THR A 407 11.34 -49.30 -3.08
C THR A 407 10.70 -48.13 -3.85
N LEU A 408 10.29 -47.10 -3.11
CA LEU A 408 9.77 -45.84 -3.65
C LEU A 408 10.61 -45.27 -4.81
N CYS A 409 11.94 -45.40 -4.75
CA CYS A 409 12.86 -44.84 -5.74
C CYS A 409 14.19 -45.64 -5.86
N ASP A 410 14.94 -45.38 -6.94
CA ASP A 410 16.23 -46.03 -7.26
C ASP A 410 17.45 -45.42 -6.53
N CYS A 411 17.26 -44.65 -5.46
CA CYS A 411 18.38 -44.12 -4.69
C CYS A 411 19.15 -45.24 -3.97
N GLN A 412 20.48 -45.15 -3.89
CA GLN A 412 21.30 -46.20 -3.26
C GLN A 412 20.98 -46.41 -1.76
N HIS A 413 20.61 -45.35 -1.05
CA HIS A 413 20.23 -45.37 0.38
C HIS A 413 19.10 -44.36 0.63
N PRO A 414 17.86 -44.68 0.22
CA PRO A 414 16.77 -43.72 0.30
C PRO A 414 16.39 -43.45 1.76
N LYS A 415 15.99 -42.21 2.03
CA LYS A 415 15.38 -41.81 3.30
C LYS A 415 14.04 -41.15 3.01
N TYR A 416 13.04 -41.57 3.76
CA TYR A 416 11.66 -41.14 3.55
C TYR A 416 11.16 -40.25 4.68
N VAL A 417 10.31 -39.29 4.34
CA VAL A 417 9.60 -38.41 5.28
C VAL A 417 8.11 -38.49 4.95
N SER A 418 7.25 -38.53 5.96
CA SER A 418 5.80 -38.45 5.76
C SER A 418 5.38 -37.02 5.46
N LEU A 419 4.50 -36.87 4.47
CA LEU A 419 3.77 -35.65 4.14
C LEU A 419 2.28 -35.94 4.11
N TYR A 420 1.45 -34.97 4.48
CA TYR A 420 -0.01 -35.14 4.49
C TYR A 420 -0.64 -34.23 3.44
N LYS A 421 -1.14 -34.83 2.36
CA LYS A 421 -1.84 -34.12 1.28
C LYS A 421 -3.23 -33.74 1.73
N ILE A 422 -3.55 -32.44 1.75
CA ILE A 422 -4.87 -31.95 2.15
C ILE A 422 -5.84 -32.07 0.98
N HIS A 423 -7.00 -32.69 1.22
CA HIS A 423 -8.05 -32.79 0.21
C HIS A 423 -8.75 -31.45 0.04
N GLN A 424 -8.94 -31.05 -1.22
CA GLN A 424 -9.62 -29.81 -1.55
C GLN A 424 -11.08 -30.11 -1.90
N THR A 425 -12.03 -29.60 -1.11
CA THR A 425 -13.47 -29.70 -1.37
C THR A 425 -13.99 -28.42 -2.04
N GLY A 426 -14.20 -28.46 -3.37
CA GLY A 426 -14.71 -27.33 -4.17
C GLY A 426 -13.65 -26.34 -4.69
N ASP A 427 -14.09 -25.20 -5.25
CA ASP A 427 -13.24 -24.12 -5.81
C ASP A 427 -12.56 -23.24 -4.73
N THR A 428 -12.72 -23.60 -3.46
CA THR A 428 -12.20 -22.83 -2.32
C THR A 428 -11.39 -23.75 -1.42
N ILE A 429 -10.12 -23.42 -1.21
CA ILE A 429 -9.27 -24.10 -0.22
C ILE A 429 -9.74 -23.63 1.17
N TYR A 430 -10.79 -24.26 1.71
CA TYR A 430 -11.18 -24.10 3.11
C TYR A 430 -10.18 -24.85 3.99
N ILE A 431 -9.00 -24.26 4.22
CA ILE A 431 -8.18 -24.67 5.36
C ILE A 431 -8.83 -24.06 6.61
N ALA A 432 -9.75 -24.81 7.21
CA ALA A 432 -10.34 -24.50 8.51
C ALA A 432 -9.34 -24.81 9.64
N PHE A 433 -8.24 -24.06 9.72
CA PHE A 433 -7.49 -23.93 10.97
C PHE A 433 -7.90 -22.62 11.63
N ASN A 434 -9.06 -22.63 12.28
CA ASN A 434 -9.49 -21.51 13.09
C ASN A 434 -10.09 -22.00 14.41
N LYS A 435 -9.21 -22.16 15.40
CA LYS A 435 -9.40 -21.63 16.75
C LYS A 435 -8.02 -21.36 17.37
N PRO A 436 -7.70 -20.12 17.78
CA PRO A 436 -6.54 -19.89 18.63
C PRO A 436 -6.75 -20.65 19.94
N ASN A 437 -5.66 -21.20 20.47
CA ASN A 437 -5.56 -21.70 21.83
C ASN A 437 -6.31 -20.77 22.79
N LYS A 438 -7.40 -21.26 23.38
CA LYS A 438 -7.67 -20.93 24.77
C LYS A 438 -6.51 -21.53 25.54
N VAL A 439 -5.53 -20.70 25.85
CA VAL A 439 -4.61 -20.97 26.96
C VAL A 439 -5.45 -20.77 28.21
N ASP A 440 -6.02 -21.86 28.72
CA ASP A 440 -6.26 -21.95 30.16
C ASP A 440 -4.89 -22.23 30.82
N GLN A 441 -4.58 -21.40 31.81
CA GLN A 441 -3.36 -21.29 32.66
C GLN A 441 -2.31 -20.28 32.21
#